data_AF-A0A8S9WDW1-F1
#
_entry.id   AF-A0A8S9WDW1-F1
#
_cell.length_a   1.000
_cell.length_b   1.000
_cell.length_c   1.000
_cell.angle_alpha   90.00
_cell.angle_beta   90.00
_cell.angle_gamma   90.00
#
_symmetry.space_group_name_H-M   'P 1'
#
loop_
_entity.id
_entity.type
_entity.pdbx_description
1 polymer ?
#
loop_
_entity_poly.entity_id
_entity_poly.type
_entity_poly.pdbx_seq_one_letter_code
_entity_poly.pdbx_strand_id
1 'polypeptide(L)' 'DISVGNVGVPAGKSAVIIHTDFGKEVFEYALARGFIDAKPIDPSGADLIHKLQKEKKEAGIAEQNRREK' A
#
# COMPACT_ATOMS: atom_id res chain seq x y z
N ASP A 1 6.33 -8.90 -2.62
CA ASP A 1 5.06 -9.66 -2.71
C ASP A 1 3.88 -8.92 -2.11
N ILE A 2 3.93 -8.52 -0.83
CA ILE A 2 2.86 -7.78 -0.16
C ILE A 2 3.46 -6.53 0.51
N SER A 3 2.79 -5.38 0.38
CA SER A 3 3.08 -4.17 1.15
C SER A 3 1.94 -3.89 2.11
N VAL A 4 2.27 -3.44 3.33
CA VAL A 4 1.30 -3.07 4.37
C VAL A 4 1.57 -1.64 4.86
N GLY A 5 0.49 -0.91 5.17
CA GLY A 5 0.57 0.47 5.69
C GLY A 5 -0.72 0.88 6.40
N ASN A 6 -0.70 2.04 7.06
CA ASN A 6 -1.85 2.57 7.81
C ASN A 6 -2.64 3.65 7.07
N VAL A 7 -2.08 4.22 6.00
CA VAL A 7 -2.71 5.29 5.23
C VAL A 7 -3.96 4.78 4.50
N GLY A 8 -5.00 5.61 4.44
CA GLY A 8 -6.21 5.31 3.67
C GLY A 8 -7.15 4.32 4.35
N VAL A 9 -6.89 3.95 5.61
CA VAL A 9 -7.74 3.04 6.40
C VAL A 9 -7.94 3.57 7.82
N PRO A 10 -9.02 3.14 8.51
CA PRO A 10 -9.24 3.49 9.91
C PRO A 10 -8.12 2.99 10.85
N ALA A 11 -7.99 3.63 12.01
CA ALA A 11 -7.06 3.22 13.05
C ALA A 11 -7.30 1.75 13.47
N GLY A 12 -6.21 1.03 13.74
CA GLY A 12 -6.25 -0.40 14.07
C GLY A 12 -6.41 -1.33 12.85
N LYS A 13 -6.42 -0.79 11.63
CA LYS A 13 -6.41 -1.56 10.38
C LYS A 13 -5.19 -1.26 9.55
N SER A 14 -4.97 -2.07 8.52
CA SER A 14 -3.90 -1.87 7.55
C SER A 14 -4.45 -1.88 6.13
N ALA A 15 -3.97 -0.95 5.30
CA ALA A 15 -4.03 -1.03 3.86
C ALA A 15 -3.01 -2.08 3.40
N VAL A 16 -3.45 -3.01 2.56
CA VAL A 16 -2.63 -4.11 2.04
C VAL A 16 -2.64 -4.06 0.52
N ILE A 17 -1.45 -4.04 -0.09
CA ILE A 17 -1.28 -4.07 -1.55
C ILE A 17 -0.54 -5.35 -1.91
N ILE A 18 -1.16 -6.16 -2.75
CA ILE A 18 -0.60 -7.43 -3.25
C ILE A 18 0.02 -7.15 -4.63
N HIS A 19 1.29 -7.48 -4.79
CA HIS A 19 2.06 -7.16 -6.00
C HIS A 19 2.32 -8.35 -6.91
N THR A 20 2.34 -9.55 -6.35
CA THR A 20 2.81 -10.78 -7.02
C THR A 20 1.83 -11.93 -6.81
N ASP A 21 1.81 -12.91 -7.72
CA ASP A 21 0.96 -14.10 -7.59
C ASP A 21 1.23 -14.90 -6.31
N PHE A 22 2.50 -15.08 -5.93
CA PHE A 22 2.85 -15.74 -4.68
C PHE A 22 2.30 -15.00 -3.45
N GLY A 23 2.43 -13.67 -3.44
CA GLY A 23 1.81 -12.82 -2.41
C GLY A 23 0.29 -12.97 -2.35
N LYS A 24 -0.38 -13.14 -3.50
CA LYS A 24 -1.81 -13.40 -3.56
C LYS A 24 -2.16 -14.74 -2.92
N GLU A 25 -1.44 -15.80 -3.28
CA GLU A 25 -1.64 -17.15 -2.73
C GLU A 25 -1.51 -17.16 -1.19
N VAL A 26 -0.45 -16.54 -0.66
CA VAL A 26 -0.23 -16.45 0.79
C VAL A 26 -1.33 -15.64 1.49
N PHE A 27 -1.77 -14.52 0.88
CA PHE A 27 -2.83 -13.69 1.43
C PHE A 27 -4.18 -14.43 1.47
N GLU A 28 -4.55 -15.09 0.37
CA GLU A 28 -5.78 -15.87 0.28
C GLU A 28 -5.77 -17.08 1.23
N TYR A 29 -4.61 -17.74 1.39
CA TYR A 29 -4.44 -18.81 2.38
C TYR A 29 -4.69 -18.30 3.81
N ALA A 30 -4.09 -17.15 4.17
CA ALA A 30 -4.28 -16.56 5.50
C ALA A 30 -5.73 -16.14 5.76
N LEU A 31 -6.41 -15.60 4.74
CA LEU A 31 -7.83 -15.25 4.80
C LEU A 31 -8.71 -16.49 5.00
N ALA A 32 -8.49 -17.54 4.22
CA ALA A 32 -9.25 -18.79 4.30
C ALA A 32 -9.09 -19.51 5.64
N ARG A 33 -7.93 -19.36 6.30
CA ARG A 33 -7.63 -19.93 7.61
C ARG A 33 -8.10 -19.06 8.78
N GLY A 34 -8.67 -17.89 8.51
CA GLY A 34 -9.16 -16.96 9.52
C GLY A 34 -8.07 -16.26 10.32
N PHE A 35 -6.83 -16.21 9.81
CA PHE A 35 -5.75 -15.47 10.45
C PHE A 35 -5.90 -13.95 10.27
N ILE A 36 -6.60 -13.54 9.22
CA ILE A 36 -6.90 -12.14 8.89
C ILE A 36 -8.36 -12.00 8.47
N ASP A 37 -8.91 -10.80 8.66
CA ASP A 37 -10.15 -10.34 8.02
C ASP A 37 -9.79 -9.24 7.01
N ALA A 38 -10.39 -9.30 5.82
CA ALA A 38 -10.08 -8.40 4.73
C ALA A 38 -11.35 -7.88 4.06
N LYS A 39 -11.31 -6.59 3.71
CA LYS A 39 -12.35 -5.92 2.93
C LYS A 39 -11.70 -5.14 1.80
N PRO A 40 -12.37 -4.96 0.65
CA PRO A 40 -11.91 -4.05 -0.38
C PRO A 40 -11.63 -2.67 0.23
N ILE A 41 -10.53 -2.04 -0.21
CA ILE A 41 -10.20 -0.69 0.22
C ILE A 41 -11.25 0.30 -0.31
N ASP A 42 -11.54 1.33 0.47
CA ASP A 42 -12.41 2.41 0.01
C ASP A 42 -11.71 3.22 -1.11
N PRO A 43 -12.43 3.62 -2.17
CA PRO A 43 -11.85 4.43 -3.25
C PRO A 43 -11.14 5.69 -2.74
N SER A 44 -11.72 6.40 -1.76
CA SER A 44 -11.09 7.61 -1.20
C SER A 44 -9.79 7.31 -0.45
N GLY A 45 -9.70 6.12 0.17
CA GLY A 45 -8.48 5.64 0.80
C GLY A 45 -7.39 5.31 -0.22
N ALA A 46 -7.77 4.67 -1.32
CA ALA A 46 -6.85 4.39 -2.44
C ALA A 46 -6.35 5.68 -3.10
N ASP A 47 -7.24 6.66 -3.34
CA ASP A 47 -6.89 7.96 -3.92
C ASP A 47 -5.88 8.72 -3.05
N LEU A 48 -6.07 8.69 -1.72
CA LEU A 48 -5.12 9.28 -0.78
C LEU A 48 -3.73 8.62 -0.86
N ILE A 49 -3.69 7.29 -0.92
CA ILE A 49 -2.43 6.55 -1.07
C ILE A 49 -1.73 6.96 -2.38
N HIS A 50 -2.46 7.01 -3.49
CA HIS A 50 -1.90 7.42 -4.79
C HIS A 50 -1.38 8.86 -4.77
N LYS A 51 -2.10 9.78 -4.13
CA LYS A 51 -1.65 11.17 -3.97
C LYS A 51 -0.31 11.25 -3.23
N LEU A 52 -0.22 10.62 -2.06
CA LEU A 52 1.01 10.66 -1.24
C LEU A 52 2.18 9.95 -1.92
N GLN A 53 1.92 8.87 -2.66
CA GLN A 53 2.94 8.20 -3.47
C GLN A 53 3.51 9.13 -4.53
N LYS A 54 2.65 9.88 -5.23
CA LYS A 54 3.06 10.87 -6.24
C LYS A 54 3.92 11.96 -5.63
N GLU A 55 3.44 12.59 -4.55
CA GLU A 55 4.16 13.67 -3.86
C GLU A 55 5.53 13.21 -3.37
N LYS A 56 5.62 12.01 -2.78
CA LYS A 56 6.89 11.43 -2.32
C LYS A 56 7.87 11.20 -3.48
N LYS A 57 7.37 10.71 -4.62
CA LYS A 57 8.19 10.46 -5.80
C LYS A 57 8.74 11.77 -6.38
N GLU A 58 7.89 12.78 -6.52
CA GLU A 58 8.27 14.11 -7.03
C GLU A 58 9.32 14.77 -6.13
N ALA A 59 9.12 14.73 -4.81
CA ALA A 59 10.09 15.25 -3.84
C ALA A 59 11.44 14.51 -3.94
N GLY A 60 11.42 13.18 -4.10
CA GLY A 60 12.63 12.38 -4.26
C GLY A 60 13.42 12.73 -5.53
N ILE A 61 12.73 12.92 -6.66
CA ILE A 61 13.34 13.32 -7.93
C ILE A 61 13.93 14.73 -7.83
N ALA A 62 13.22 15.67 -7.21
CA ALA A 62 13.69 17.04 -7.02
C ALA A 62 14.99 17.07 -6.20
N GLU A 63 15.07 16.28 -5.13
CA GLU A 63 16.27 16.18 -4.29
C GLU A 63 17.43 15.50 -5.03
N GLN A 64 17.17 14.45 -5.82
CA GLN A 64 18.20 13.82 -6.65
C GLN A 64 18.81 14.83 -7.63
N ASN A 65 17.98 15.55 -8.37
CA ASN A 65 18.42 16.57 -9.32
C ASN A 65 19.21 17.71 -8.66
N ARG A 66 18.92 18.01 -7.39
CA ARG A 66 19.66 19.01 -6.60
C ARG A 66 21.07 18.53 -6.26
N ARG A 67 21.26 17.23 -5.99
CA ARG A 67 22.56 16.63 -5.61
C ARG A 67 23.49 16.38 -6.80
N GLU A 68 22.92 16.20 -7.99
CA GLU A 68 23.68 15.99 -9.23
C GLU A 68 24.24 17.29 -9.83
N LYS A 69 23.83 18.46 -9.32
CA LYS A 69 24.34 19.79 -9.69
C LYS A 69 25.44 20.24 -8.74
#